data_AF-A0A947M8G8-F1
#
_entry.id   AF-A0A947M8G8-F1
#
_cell.length_a   1.000
_cell.length_b   1.000
_cell.length_c   1.000
_cell.angle_alpha   90.00
_cell.angle_beta   90.00
_cell.angle_gamma   90.00
#
_symmetry.space_group_name_H-M   'P 1'
#
loop_
_entity.id
_entity.type
_entity.pdbx_description
1 polymer ?
#
loop_
_entity_poly.entity_id
_entity_poly.type
_entity_poly.pdbx_seq_one_letter_code
_entity_poly.pdbx_strand_id
1 'polypeptide(L)'
;MFEARYDKDQPAVKAMAQRIAGNSPRVFLTDDDFATAYSQEAVNMLIKGGLLAALRNLGVHAVPASFQGKGRDQPQGLKTSPLGQVS
;
A
#
# COMPACT_ATOMS: atom_id res chain seq x y z
N MET A 1 13.24 13.68 0.72
CA MET A 1 13.02 14.09 2.13
C MET A 1 12.07 13.08 2.75
N PHE A 2 12.52 12.34 3.77
CA PHE A 2 11.67 11.43 4.54
C PHE A 2 10.88 12.30 5.52
N GLU A 3 9.58 12.45 5.30
CA GLU A 3 8.74 13.20 6.24
C GLU A 3 8.38 12.29 7.40
N ALA A 4 8.78 12.67 8.62
CA ALA A 4 8.60 11.85 9.81
C ALA A 4 7.14 11.41 10.04
N ARG A 5 6.14 12.18 9.57
CA ARG A 5 4.71 11.83 9.65
C ARG A 5 4.31 10.60 8.84
N TYR A 6 5.13 10.23 7.84
CA TYR A 6 4.92 9.04 7.01
C TYR A 6 5.85 7.89 7.41
N ASP A 7 6.49 7.94 8.58
CA ASP A 7 7.25 6.81 9.09
C ASP A 7 6.33 5.64 9.46
N LYS A 8 6.82 4.41 9.25
CA LYS A 8 6.07 3.16 9.54
C LYS A 8 5.60 3.05 10.99
N ASP A 9 6.30 3.71 11.93
CA ASP A 9 6.00 3.66 13.34
C ASP A 9 5.01 4.72 13.80
N GLN A 10 4.64 5.66 12.92
CA GLN A 10 3.64 6.67 13.23
C GLN A 10 2.27 6.04 13.49
N PRO A 11 1.52 6.51 14.51
CA PRO A 11 0.21 5.98 14.85
C PRO A 11 -0.77 5.96 13.67
N ALA A 12 -0.78 7.03 12.85
CA ALA A 12 -1.65 7.12 11.68
C ALA A 12 -1.31 6.07 10.61
N VAL A 13 -0.02 5.85 10.35
CA VAL A 13 0.46 4.85 9.37
C VAL A 13 0.15 3.44 9.86
N LYS A 14 0.36 3.16 11.15
CA LYS A 14 0.00 1.87 11.78
C LYS A 14 -1.50 1.59 11.70
N ALA A 15 -2.33 2.57 12.05
CA ALA A 15 -3.78 2.42 12.00
C ALA A 15 -4.27 2.16 10.57
N MET A 16 -3.71 2.88 9.58
CA MET A 16 -4.04 2.63 8.17
C MET A 16 -3.60 1.23 7.72
N ALA A 17 -2.38 0.81 8.08
CA ALA A 17 -1.88 -0.53 7.76
C ALA A 17 -2.75 -1.63 8.37
N GLN A 18 -3.18 -1.50 9.63
CA GLN A 18 -4.10 -2.43 10.29
C GLN A 18 -5.45 -2.50 9.57
N ARG A 19 -6.01 -1.35 9.18
CA ARG A 19 -7.27 -1.29 8.43
C ARG A 19 -7.15 -1.99 7.07
N ILE A 20 -6.06 -1.80 6.34
CA ILE A 20 -5.83 -2.47 5.06
C ILE A 20 -5.61 -3.97 5.28
N ALA A 21 -4.84 -4.37 6.29
CA ALA A 21 -4.58 -5.77 6.61
C ALA A 21 -5.87 -6.53 6.92
N GLY A 22 -6.76 -5.96 7.73
CA GLY A 22 -8.07 -6.55 8.05
C GLY A 22 -9.03 -6.67 6.87
N ASN A 23 -8.77 -5.95 5.78
CA ASN A 23 -9.56 -6.02 4.55
C ASN A 23 -8.86 -6.81 3.42
N SER A 24 -7.65 -7.30 3.63
CA SER A 24 -6.87 -8.01 2.61
C SER A 24 -7.34 -9.48 2.47
N PRO A 25 -7.29 -10.08 1.27
CA PRO A 25 -6.70 -9.55 0.03
C PRO A 25 -7.62 -8.61 -0.75
N ARG A 26 -7.04 -7.58 -1.39
CA ARG A 26 -7.76 -6.69 -2.32
C ARG A 26 -6.89 -6.31 -3.52
N VAL A 27 -7.56 -5.94 -4.60
CA VAL A 27 -6.94 -5.40 -5.80
C VAL A 27 -7.57 -4.06 -6.13
N PHE A 28 -6.72 -3.05 -6.33
CA PHE A 28 -7.05 -1.72 -6.80
C PHE A 28 -6.35 -1.54 -8.14
N LEU A 29 -7.10 -1.29 -9.21
CA LEU A 29 -6.51 -1.21 -10.56
C LEU A 29 -5.79 0.12 -10.78
N THR A 30 -6.24 1.16 -10.10
CA THR A 30 -5.67 2.51 -10.12
C THR A 30 -5.37 3.02 -8.72
N ASP A 31 -4.55 4.07 -8.64
CA ASP A 31 -4.28 4.76 -7.37
C ASP A 31 -5.55 5.48 -6.87
N ASP A 32 -6.42 5.91 -7.78
CA ASP A 32 -7.72 6.53 -7.46
C ASP A 32 -8.69 5.54 -6.81
N ASP A 33 -8.70 4.27 -7.25
CA ASP A 33 -9.48 3.22 -6.59
C ASP A 33 -9.02 3.03 -5.14
N PHE A 34 -7.71 3.06 -4.92
CA PHE A 34 -7.11 2.96 -3.60
C PHE A 34 -7.41 4.20 -2.75
N ALA A 35 -7.30 5.40 -3.34
CA ALA A 35 -7.63 6.67 -2.70
C ALA A 35 -9.12 6.75 -2.31
N THR A 36 -10.01 6.22 -3.15
CA THR A 36 -11.45 6.18 -2.87
C THR A 36 -11.75 5.26 -1.68
N ALA A 37 -11.02 4.15 -1.53
CA ALA A 37 -11.21 3.21 -0.42
C ALA A 37 -10.59 3.68 0.91
N TYR A 38 -9.42 4.32 0.86
CA TYR A 38 -8.59 4.59 2.05
C TYR A 38 -8.14 6.04 2.22
N SER A 39 -8.53 6.95 1.33
CA SER A 39 -8.13 8.37 1.20
C SER A 39 -6.82 8.63 0.46
N GLN A 40 -6.70 9.87 -0.06
CA GLN A 40 -5.47 10.37 -0.67
C GLN A 40 -4.27 10.34 0.29
N GLU A 41 -4.52 10.45 1.60
CA GLU A 41 -3.44 10.39 2.58
C GLU A 41 -2.82 8.99 2.68
N ALA A 42 -3.62 7.93 2.48
CA ALA A 42 -3.09 6.57 2.38
C ALA A 42 -2.18 6.39 1.15
N VAL A 43 -2.54 7.02 0.03
CA VAL A 43 -1.69 7.06 -1.18
C VAL A 43 -0.36 7.73 -0.86
N ASN A 44 -0.38 8.86 -0.17
CA ASN A 44 0.85 9.56 0.24
C ASN A 44 1.72 8.67 1.16
N MET A 45 1.12 8.02 2.16
CA MET A 45 1.83 7.11 3.06
C MET A 45 2.44 5.91 2.30
N LEU A 46 1.79 5.43 1.25
CA LEU A 46 2.28 4.38 0.36
C LEU A 46 3.47 4.86 -0.48
N ILE A 47 3.33 5.98 -1.19
CA ILE A 47 4.37 6.56 -2.06
C ILE A 47 5.64 6.90 -1.25
N LYS A 48 5.47 7.36 -0.01
CA LYS A 48 6.59 7.69 0.88
C LYS A 48 7.20 6.45 1.57
N GLY A 49 6.61 5.27 1.38
CA GLY A 49 7.16 3.97 1.78
C GLY A 49 6.79 3.50 3.20
N GLY A 50 6.33 4.38 4.08
CA GLY A 50 5.99 4.01 5.46
C GLY A 50 4.84 3.01 5.55
N LEU A 51 3.79 3.20 4.73
CA LEU A 51 2.66 2.27 4.72
C LEU A 51 3.07 0.89 4.22
N LEU A 52 3.93 0.81 3.20
CA LEU A 52 4.46 -0.45 2.68
C LEU A 52 5.25 -1.21 3.76
N ALA A 53 6.11 -0.49 4.49
CA ALA A 53 6.88 -1.09 5.58
C ALA A 53 5.99 -1.54 6.75
N ALA A 54 4.96 -0.76 7.11
CA ALA A 54 4.00 -1.13 8.15
C ALA A 54 3.16 -2.35 7.76
N LEU A 55 2.68 -2.43 6.51
CA LEU A 55 1.94 -3.60 5.99
C LEU A 55 2.79 -4.87 6.04
N ARG A 56 4.07 -4.77 5.65
CA ARG A 56 5.01 -5.90 5.73
C ARG A 56 5.18 -6.42 7.16
N ASN A 57 5.27 -5.53 8.14
CA ASN A 57 5.35 -5.91 9.56
C ASN A 57 4.08 -6.64 10.05
N LEU A 58 2.94 -6.36 9.42
CA LEU A 58 1.66 -7.04 9.70
C LEU A 58 1.48 -8.33 8.88
N GLY A 59 2.49 -8.78 8.15
CA GLY A 59 2.35 -9.98 7.33
C GLY A 59 1.54 -9.74 6.05
N VAL A 60 1.49 -8.51 5.52
CA VAL A 60 0.77 -8.19 4.27
C VAL A 60 1.78 -7.74 3.21
N HIS A 61 1.76 -8.43 2.07
CA HIS A 61 2.47 -8.02 0.88
C HIS A 61 1.62 -6.99 0.13
N ALA A 62 2.23 -5.90 -0.30
CA ALA A 62 1.58 -4.88 -1.10
C ALA A 62 2.47 -4.56 -2.31
N VAL A 63 1.94 -4.81 -3.51
CA VAL A 63 2.68 -4.65 -4.79
C VAL A 63 1.83 -3.89 -5.80
N PRO A 64 2.45 -3.27 -6.82
CA PRO A 64 1.70 -2.69 -7.92
C PRO A 64 0.74 -3.70 -8.55
N ALA A 65 -0.48 -3.25 -8.87
CA ALA A 65 -1.47 -4.13 -9.49
C ALA A 65 -1.11 -4.46 -10.94
N SER A 66 -0.55 -3.47 -11.64
CA SER A 66 -0.02 -3.61 -12.99
C SER A 66 1.19 -2.70 -13.18
N PHE A 67 1.88 -2.89 -14.30
CA PHE A 67 2.94 -2.00 -14.75
C PHE A 67 2.63 -1.58 -16.19
N GLN A 68 2.48 -0.28 -16.40
CA GLN A 68 2.26 0.34 -17.70
C GLN A 68 3.57 0.92 -18.27
N GLY A 69 3.49 1.45 -19.50
CA GLY A 69 4.63 2.01 -20.23
C GLY A 69 5.34 0.98 -21.11
N LYS A 70 6.05 1.45 -22.14
CA LYS A 70 6.79 0.58 -23.08
C LYS A 70 7.84 -0.29 -22.37
N GLY A 71 8.32 0.13 -21.20
CA GLY A 71 9.25 -0.61 -20.36
C GLY A 71 8.64 -1.28 -19.13
N ARG A 72 7.31 -1.21 -18.92
CA ARG A 72 6.65 -1.62 -17.67
C ARG A 72 7.28 -0.94 -16.44
N ASP A 73 7.67 0.31 -16.59
CA ASP A 73 8.35 1.14 -15.60
C ASP A 73 7.37 2.04 -14.82
N GLN A 74 6.09 2.03 -15.17
CA GLN A 74 5.06 2.82 -14.53
C GLN A 74 4.16 1.90 -13.69
N PRO A 75 4.46 1.67 -12.40
CA PRO A 75 3.58 0.90 -11.54
C PRO A 75 2.24 1.60 -11.40
N GLN A 76 1.15 0.83 -11.40
CA GLN A 76 -0.19 1.37 -11.23
C GLN A 76 -1.05 0.49 -10.31
N GLY A 77 -1.81 1.16 -9.44
CA GLY A 77 -2.72 0.50 -8.52
C GLY A 77 -1.99 -0.31 -7.45
N LEU A 78 -2.74 -1.08 -6.68
CA LEU A 78 -2.22 -1.82 -5.55
C LEU A 78 -2.91 -3.18 -5.39
N LYS A 79 -2.12 -4.23 -5.22
CA LYS A 79 -2.57 -5.56 -4.78
C LYS A 79 -2.07 -5.79 -3.38
N THR A 80 -2.97 -6.14 -2.45
CA THR A 80 -2.62 -6.56 -1.10
C THR A 80 -2.97 -8.03 -0.89
N SER A 81 -2.07 -8.77 -0.25
CA SER A 81 -2.27 -10.19 0.06
C SER A 81 -1.50 -10.59 1.33
N PRO A 82 -1.99 -11.53 2.13
CA PRO A 82 -1.21 -12.07 3.25
C PRO A 82 0.13 -12.69 2.78
N LEU A 83 1.20 -12.42 3.51
CA LEU A 83 2.50 -13.09 3.36
C LEU A 83 2.32 -14.55 3.78
N GLY A 84 2.50 -15.48 2.83
CA GLY A 84 2.34 -16.92 3.05
C GLY A 84 1.28 -17.59 2.18
N GLN A 85 0.43 -16.82 1.49
CA GLN A 85 -0.35 -17.35 0.36
C GLN A 85 0.51 -17.34 -0.89
N VAL A 86 1.38 -18.34 -1.01
CA VAL A 86 1.86 -18.80 -2.32
C VAL A 86 0.71 -19.60 -2.92
N SER A 87 -0.05 -19.00 -3.83
CA SER A 87 -0.93 -19.76 -4.73
C SER A 87 -0.09 -20.36 -5.85
#